data_AF-A0A7V4QFX3-F1
#
_entry.id   AF-A0A7V4QFX3-F1
#
_cell.length_a   1.000
_cell.length_b   1.000
_cell.length_c   1.000
_cell.angle_alpha   90.00
_cell.angle_beta   90.00
_cell.angle_gamma   90.00
#
_symmetry.space_group_name_H-M   'P 1'
#
loop_
_entity.id
_entity.type
_entity.pdbx_description
1 polymer ?
#
loop_
_entity_poly.entity_id
_entity_poly.type
_entity_poly.pdbx_seq_one_letter_code
_entity_poly.pdbx_strand_id
1 'polypeptide(L)' 'MEVILVLAEKGIIPQKNAEIYVKMVKYRNRLTHFYNEVTVSEIYNIIQNYLGDFKLFIKDILYFLEKEL' A
#
# COMPACT_ATOMS: atom_id res chain seq x y z
N MET A 1 5.83 6.70 3.71
CA MET A 1 4.68 6.64 4.64
C MET A 1 3.92 7.95 4.61
N GLU A 2 4.59 9.07 4.90
CA GLU A 2 3.99 10.41 4.92
C GLU A 2 3.18 10.75 3.66
N VAL A 3 3.71 10.42 2.48
CA VAL A 3 3.00 10.59 1.19
C VAL A 3 1.60 9.96 1.21
N ILE A 4 1.44 8.74 1.75
CA ILE A 4 0.13 8.07 1.81
C ILE A 4 -0.84 8.83 2.72
N LEU A 5 -0.35 9.36 3.84
CA LEU A 5 -1.19 10.12 4.77
C LEU A 5 -1.66 11.41 4.13
N VAL A 6 -0.77 12.13 3.46
CA VAL A 6 -1.12 13.35 2.71
C VAL A 6 -2.15 13.06 1.62
N LEU A 7 -2.00 11.96 0.87
CA LEU A 7 -2.99 11.56 -0.14
C LEU A 7 -4.37 11.31 0.49
N ALA A 8 -4.42 10.70 1.67
CA ALA A 8 -5.67 10.43 2.38
C ALA A 8 -6.31 11.72 2.95
N GLU A 9 -5.50 12.61 3.54
CA GLU A 9 -5.94 13.92 4.02
C GLU A 9 -6.50 14.80 2.90
N LYS A 10 -5.94 14.68 1.70
CA LYS A 10 -6.42 15.38 0.50
C LYS A 10 -7.61 14.70 -0.17
N GLY A 11 -8.09 13.58 0.35
CA GLY A 11 -9.23 12.84 -0.20
C GLY A 11 -8.93 12.11 -1.52
N ILE A 12 -7.66 12.01 -1.93
CA ILE A 12 -7.22 11.32 -3.15
C ILE A 12 -7.38 9.80 -2.98
N ILE A 13 -7.16 9.31 -1.76
CA ILE A 13 -7.46 7.94 -1.37
C ILE A 13 -8.39 7.93 -0.15
N PRO A 14 -9.21 6.88 0.06
CA PRO A 14 -10.04 6.74 1.25
C PRO A 14 -9.20 6.61 2.52
N GLN A 15 -9.55 7.37 3.57
CA GLN A 15 -8.89 7.29 4.89
C GLN A 15 -8.81 5.87 5.44
N LYS A 16 -9.88 5.08 5.26
CA LYS A 16 -9.98 3.67 5.69
C LYS A 16 -8.94 2.75 5.04
N ASN A 17 -8.42 3.11 3.87
CA ASN A 17 -7.43 2.31 3.13
C ASN A 17 -5.99 2.79 3.39
N ALA A 18 -5.82 3.99 3.96
CA ALA A 18 -4.50 4.59 4.18
C ALA A 18 -3.58 3.72 5.04
N GLU A 19 -4.11 3.08 6.09
CA GLU A 19 -3.33 2.18 6.94
C GLU A 19 -2.75 0.97 6.19
N ILE A 20 -3.52 0.42 5.25
CA ILE A 20 -3.09 -0.71 4.40
C ILE A 20 -1.90 -0.25 3.54
N TYR A 21 -2.03 0.89 2.88
CA TYR A 21 -0.98 1.41 2.00
C TYR A 21 0.26 1.84 2.76
N VAL A 22 0.11 2.38 3.98
CA VAL A 22 1.25 2.63 4.87
C VAL A 22 1.99 1.33 5.20
N LYS A 23 1.27 0.24 5.51
CA LYS A 23 1.89 -1.07 5.75
C LYS A 23 2.63 -1.57 4.52
N MET A 24 2.05 -1.44 3.31
CA MET A 24 2.72 -1.80 2.05
C MET A 24 4.05 -1.03 1.86
N VAL A 25 4.03 0.30 2.04
CA VAL A 25 5.23 1.14 1.88
C VAL A 25 6.29 0.81 2.94
N LYS A 26 5.88 0.57 4.19
CA LYS A 26 6.81 0.14 5.25
C LYS A 26 7.42 -1.22 4.92
N TYR A 27 6.61 -2.15 4.41
CA TYR A 27 7.07 -3.47 4.04
C TYR A 27 8.12 -3.42 2.93
N ARG A 28 7.87 -2.61 1.88
CA ARG A 28 8.86 -2.34 0.83
C ARG A 28 10.19 -1.86 1.40
N ASN A 29 10.17 -0.94 2.37
CA ASN A 29 11.39 -0.45 2.99
C ASN A 29 12.13 -1.55 3.78
N ARG A 30 11.38 -2.43 4.45
CA ARG A 30 11.97 -3.59 5.14
C ARG A 30 12.65 -4.55 4.16
N LEU A 31 12.05 -4.79 3.00
CA LEU A 31 12.65 -5.62 1.94
C LEU A 31 13.96 -5.05 1.39
N THR A 32 14.15 -3.73 1.41
CA THR A 32 15.39 -3.10 0.94
C THR A 32 16.46 -3.02 2.03
N HIS A 33 16.07 -2.63 3.25
CA HIS A 33 17.03 -2.31 4.31
C HIS A 33 17.34 -3.48 5.27
N PHE A 34 16.40 -4.41 5.44
CA PHE A 34 16.48 -5.51 6.42
C PHE A 34 16.16 -6.85 5.73
N TYR A 35 16.56 -7.02 4.48
CA TYR A 35 16.20 -8.20 3.67
C TYR A 35 16.65 -9.52 4.31
N ASN A 36 17.75 -9.50 5.06
CA ASN A 36 18.30 -10.64 5.81
C ASN A 36 17.41 -11.07 6.99
N GLU A 37 16.52 -10.20 7.47
CA GLU A 37 15.57 -10.48 8.55
C GLU A 37 14.19 -10.91 8.01
N VAL A 38 13.98 -10.82 6.69
CA VAL A 38 12.72 -11.18 6.04
C VAL A 38 12.70 -12.68 5.78
N THR A 39 11.67 -13.35 6.28
CA THR A 39 11.55 -14.82 6.16
C THR A 39 10.80 -15.23 4.88
N VAL A 40 11.13 -16.40 4.35
CA VAL A 40 10.43 -16.97 3.19
C VAL A 40 8.93 -17.19 3.48
N SER A 41 8.59 -17.66 4.68
CA SER A 41 7.20 -17.86 5.10
C SER A 41 6.39 -16.57 5.10
N GLU A 42 7.00 -15.46 5.50
CA GLU A 42 6.36 -14.15 5.50
C GLU A 42 6.09 -13.66 4.08
N ILE A 43 7.07 -13.77 3.18
CA ILE A 43 6.90 -13.43 1.76
C ILE A 43 5.83 -14.29 1.11
N TYR A 44 5.87 -15.59 1.35
CA TYR A 44 4.86 -16.53 0.86
C TYR A 44 3.46 -16.11 1.31
N ASN A 45 3.29 -15.79 2.59
CA ASN A 45 2.02 -15.31 3.12
C ASN A 45 1.55 -14.02 2.44
N ILE A 46 2.46 -13.07 2.18
CA ILE A 46 2.11 -11.80 1.51
C ILE A 46 1.68 -12.01 0.07
N ILE A 47 2.38 -12.88 -0.65
CA ILE A 47 2.04 -13.21 -2.03
C ILE A 47 0.65 -13.87 -2.09
N GLN A 48 0.33 -14.77 -1.15
CA GLN A 48 -0.95 -15.48 -1.15
C GLN A 48 -2.12 -14.59 -0.69
N ASN A 49 -1.92 -13.75 0.33
CA ASN A 49 -3.03 -13.13 1.05
C ASN A 49 -3.17 -11.61 0.82
N TYR A 50 -2.12 -10.91 0.39
CA TYR A 50 -2.11 -9.43 0.37
C TYR A 50 -1.80 -8.81 -1.01
N LEU A 51 -1.59 -9.60 -2.07
CA LEU A 51 -1.43 -9.03 -3.43
C LEU A 51 -2.66 -8.25 -3.91
N GLY A 52 -3.84 -8.52 -3.35
CA GLY A 52 -5.07 -7.77 -3.62
C GLY A 52 -4.98 -6.28 -3.24
N ASP A 53 -4.14 -5.93 -2.28
CA ASP A 53 -4.01 -4.55 -1.79
C ASP A 53 -3.45 -3.61 -2.86
N PHE A 54 -2.63 -4.12 -3.78
CA PHE A 54 -2.18 -3.35 -4.95
C PHE A 54 -3.34 -2.99 -5.88
N LYS A 55 -4.27 -3.92 -6.09
CA LYS A 55 -5.47 -3.67 -6.91
C LYS A 55 -6.37 -2.63 -6.24
N LEU A 56 -6.49 -2.69 -4.92
CA LEU A 56 -7.24 -1.70 -4.13
C LEU A 56 -6.62 -0.30 -4.29
N PHE A 57 -5.30 -0.19 -4.16
CA PHE A 57 -4.59 1.09 -4.36
C PHE A 57 -4.81 1.64 -5.77
N ILE A 58 -4.61 0.82 -6.81
CA ILE A 58 -4.81 1.24 -8.20
C ILE A 58 -6.25 1.72 -8.41
N LYS A 59 -7.23 0.98 -7.89
CA LYS A 59 -8.65 1.34 -8.01
C LYS A 59 -8.95 2.68 -7.36
N ASP A 60 -8.43 2.94 -6.16
CA ASP A 60 -8.67 4.21 -5.47
C ASP A 60 -8.08 5.40 -6.24
N ILE A 61 -6.87 5.25 -6.79
CA ILE A 61 -6.24 6.30 -7.61
C ILE A 61 -6.99 6.53 -8.92
N LEU A 62 -7.38 5.46 -9.62
CA LEU A 62 -8.18 5.59 -10.85
C LEU A 62 -9.51 6.27 -10.59
N TYR A 63 -10.20 5.91 -9.50
CA TYR A 63 -11.46 6.55 -9.13
C TYR A 63 -11.30 8.06 -8.88
N PHE A 64 -10.20 8.49 -8.27
CA PHE A 64 -9.89 9.91 -8.13
C PHE A 64 -9.64 10.58 -9.49
N LEU A 65 -8.80 9.97 -10.34
CA LEU A 65 -8.46 10.52 -11.66
C LEU A 65 -9.66 10.62 -12.60
N GLU A 66 -10.57 9.65 -12.56
CA GLU A 66 -11.81 9.64 -13.35
C GLU A 66 -12.82 10.69 -12.89
N LYS A 67 -12.77 11.10 -11.61
CA LYS A 67 -13.66 12.14 -11.06
C LYS A 67 -13.22 13.57 -11.41
N GLU A 68 -11.94 13.75 -11.70
CA GLU A 68 -11.35 15.05 -12.05
C GLU A 68 -11.36 15.30 -13.57
N LEU A 69 -11.81 14.32 -14.36
CA LEU A 69 -12.06 14.41 -15.82
C LEU A 69 -13.52 14.77 -16.11
#